data_AF-A0A1I0G5Q5-F1
#
_entry.id   AF-A0A1I0G5Q5-F1
#
_cell.length_a   1.000
_cell.length_b   1.000
_cell.length_c   1.000
_cell.angle_alpha   90.00
_cell.angle_beta   90.00
_cell.angle_gamma   90.00
#
_symmetry.space_group_name_H-M   'P 1'
#
loop_
_entity.id
_entity.type
_entity.pdbx_description
1 polymer ?
#
loop_
_entity_poly.entity_id
_entity_poly.type
_entity_poly.pdbx_seq_one_letter_code
_entity_poly.pdbx_strand_id
1 'polypeptide(L)'
;MVLNVLKTLNLKESIVTLDALHCQTETVNEIVKGKGGALIQVKGNQPKLYEAIDQEFQTLWNTDESEKHALVQDDRGHGRIEQRTAYVIDAKLNKDLKEKWPHIKTFIAVVRDRRLIAKKKRELRNILLFMYRKINRK
;
A
#
# COMPACT_ATOMS: atom_id res chain seq x y z
N MET A 1 7.59 -20.46 -2.45
CA MET A 1 8.64 -19.78 -3.24
C MET A 1 9.10 -18.47 -2.58
N VAL A 2 8.23 -17.52 -2.19
CA VAL A 2 8.66 -16.30 -1.44
C VAL A 2 9.02 -16.55 0.03
N LEU A 3 8.28 -17.42 0.73
CA LEU A 3 8.49 -17.70 2.16
C LEU A 3 9.89 -18.23 2.48
N ASN A 4 10.46 -19.07 1.60
CA ASN A 4 11.80 -19.62 1.82
C ASN A 4 12.87 -18.53 1.75
N VAL A 5 12.71 -17.55 0.85
CA VAL A 5 13.61 -16.40 0.76
C VAL A 5 13.47 -15.52 2.00
N LEU A 6 12.26 -15.23 2.45
CA LEU A 6 12.06 -14.41 3.66
C LEU A 6 12.72 -15.03 4.90
N LYS A 7 12.72 -16.36 5.01
CA LYS A 7 13.35 -17.09 6.12
C LYS A 7 14.88 -17.02 6.12
N THR A 8 15.52 -16.78 4.99
CA THR A 8 16.99 -16.69 4.90
C THR A 8 17.50 -15.25 5.01
N LEU A 9 16.64 -14.25 4.88
CA LEU A 9 17.01 -12.84 4.95
C LEU A 9 17.01 -12.31 6.38
N ASN A 10 17.94 -11.40 6.69
CA ASN A 10 17.84 -10.60 7.91
C ASN A 10 16.82 -9.47 7.69
N LEU A 11 15.59 -9.67 8.18
CA LEU A 11 14.50 -8.72 7.99
C LEU A 11 14.42 -7.63 9.07
N LYS A 12 15.27 -7.68 10.11
CA LYS A 12 15.20 -6.75 11.24
C LYS A 12 15.30 -5.29 10.75
N GLU A 13 14.30 -4.49 11.12
CA GLU A 13 14.22 -3.05 10.78
C GLU A 13 14.19 -2.73 9.27
N SER A 14 13.99 -3.73 8.41
CA SER A 14 13.78 -3.56 6.97
C SER A 14 12.30 -3.33 6.63
N ILE A 15 12.02 -2.77 5.45
CA ILE A 15 10.67 -2.76 4.86
C ILE A 15 10.71 -3.64 3.61
N VAL A 16 9.93 -4.71 3.63
CA VAL A 16 9.80 -5.62 2.48
C VAL A 16 8.64 -5.14 1.61
N THR A 17 8.93 -4.83 0.36
CA THR A 17 7.92 -4.51 -0.66
C THR A 17 7.62 -5.75 -1.50
N LEU A 18 6.34 -6.05 -1.71
CA LEU A 18 5.92 -7.23 -2.48
C LEU A 18 4.75 -6.91 -3.40
N ASP A 19 4.70 -7.58 -4.55
CA ASP A 19 3.53 -7.56 -5.43
C ASP A 19 2.31 -8.19 -4.76
N ALA A 20 1.14 -7.82 -5.26
CA ALA A 20 -0.15 -8.34 -4.82
C ALA A 20 -0.22 -9.87 -4.80
N LEU A 21 0.45 -10.59 -5.72
CA LEU A 21 0.47 -12.06 -5.73
C LEU A 21 0.96 -12.66 -4.38
N HIS A 22 1.81 -11.93 -3.66
CA HIS A 22 2.36 -12.34 -2.36
C HIS A 22 1.63 -11.74 -1.16
N CYS A 23 0.51 -11.03 -1.37
CA CYS A 23 -0.41 -10.57 -0.34
C CYS A 23 -1.13 -11.77 0.31
N GLN A 24 -0.40 -12.48 1.15
CA GLN A 24 -0.85 -13.65 1.91
C GLN A 24 -0.53 -13.43 3.38
N THR A 25 -1.39 -13.97 4.25
CA THR A 25 -1.26 -13.86 5.71
C THR A 25 0.05 -14.46 6.19
N GLU A 26 0.45 -15.60 5.64
CA GLU A 26 1.67 -16.32 5.99
C GLU A 26 2.92 -15.50 5.64
N THR A 27 2.88 -14.79 4.50
CA THR A 27 3.97 -13.90 4.07
C THR A 27 4.17 -12.76 5.07
N VAL A 28 3.08 -12.08 5.46
CA VAL A 28 3.14 -10.99 6.45
C VAL A 28 3.62 -11.50 7.80
N ASN A 29 3.12 -12.66 8.23
CA ASN A 29 3.52 -13.27 9.50
C ASN A 29 5.02 -13.61 9.53
N GLU A 30 5.59 -14.11 8.43
CA GLU A 30 7.03 -14.37 8.35
C GLU A 30 7.85 -13.07 8.42
N ILE A 31 7.42 -12.01 7.74
CA ILE A 31 8.08 -10.69 7.81
C ILE A 31 8.06 -10.14 9.23
N VAL A 32 6.90 -10.22 9.90
CA VAL A 32 6.70 -9.78 11.29
C VAL A 32 7.59 -10.59 12.23
N LYS A 33 7.65 -11.91 12.06
CA LYS A 33 8.51 -12.81 12.84
C LYS A 33 9.98 -12.43 12.68
N GLY A 34 10.41 -12.07 11.48
CA GLY A 34 11.73 -11.52 11.17
C GLY A 34 11.98 -10.09 11.71
N LYS A 35 11.01 -9.49 12.41
CA LYS A 35 11.05 -8.10 12.92
C LYS A 35 11.19 -7.04 11.81
N GLY A 36 10.69 -7.35 10.62
CA GLY A 36 10.59 -6.43 9.49
C GLY A 36 9.22 -5.76 9.40
N GLY A 37 9.14 -4.71 8.61
CA GLY A 37 7.90 -4.12 8.11
C GLY A 37 7.56 -4.62 6.70
N ALA A 38 6.33 -4.42 6.27
CA ALA A 38 5.85 -4.81 4.95
C ALA A 38 5.07 -3.66 4.29
N LEU A 39 5.25 -3.49 2.99
CA LEU A 39 4.42 -2.65 2.12
C LEU A 39 3.96 -3.50 0.93
N ILE A 40 2.71 -3.94 0.95
CA ILE A 40 2.22 -4.94 -0.01
C ILE A 40 0.98 -4.41 -0.71
N GLN A 41 0.95 -4.57 -2.04
CA GLN A 41 -0.21 -4.20 -2.83
C GLN A 41 -1.37 -5.18 -2.57
N VAL A 42 -2.60 -4.69 -2.54
CA VAL A 42 -3.81 -5.52 -2.44
C VAL A 42 -4.59 -5.41 -3.75
N LYS A 43 -5.05 -6.54 -4.29
CA LYS A 43 -5.91 -6.62 -5.47
C LYS A 43 -7.03 -7.64 -5.23
N GLY A 44 -7.67 -8.10 -6.30
CA GLY A 44 -8.72 -9.12 -6.27
C GLY A 44 -8.31 -10.48 -5.69
N ASN A 45 -7.03 -10.73 -5.40
CA ASN A 45 -6.59 -11.93 -4.70
C ASN A 45 -6.89 -11.93 -3.19
N GLN A 46 -7.23 -10.76 -2.62
CA GLN A 46 -7.77 -10.65 -1.25
C GLN A 46 -9.01 -9.75 -1.26
N PRO A 47 -10.14 -10.20 -1.83
CA PRO A 47 -11.27 -9.33 -2.18
C PRO A 47 -11.87 -8.60 -0.98
N LYS A 48 -12.05 -9.29 0.15
CA LYS A 48 -12.59 -8.67 1.39
C LYS A 48 -11.66 -7.59 1.96
N LEU A 49 -10.34 -7.81 1.89
CA LEU A 49 -9.37 -6.81 2.36
C LEU A 49 -9.32 -5.63 1.38
N TYR A 50 -9.35 -5.90 0.08
CA TYR A 50 -9.41 -4.87 -0.96
C TYR A 50 -10.63 -3.97 -0.75
N GLU A 51 -11.81 -4.55 -0.58
CA GLU A 51 -13.06 -3.82 -0.37
C GLU A 51 -13.01 -2.94 0.88
N ALA A 52 -12.48 -3.45 2.00
CA ALA A 52 -12.34 -2.66 3.22
C ALA A 52 -11.39 -1.46 3.03
N ILE A 53 -10.29 -1.65 2.29
CA ILE A 53 -9.35 -0.55 1.98
C ILE A 53 -10.04 0.46 1.06
N ASP A 54 -10.73 -0.01 0.01
CA ASP A 54 -11.41 0.85 -0.95
C ASP A 54 -12.49 1.70 -0.26
N GLN A 55 -13.30 1.11 0.62
CA GLN A 55 -14.32 1.83 1.40
C GLN A 55 -13.74 2.97 2.25
N GLU A 56 -12.65 2.72 2.99
CA GLU A 56 -12.00 3.76 3.81
C GLU A 56 -11.50 4.92 2.94
N PHE A 57 -10.96 4.62 1.75
CA PHE A 57 -10.56 5.66 0.83
C PHE A 57 -11.75 6.33 0.12
N GLN A 58 -12.87 5.65 -0.12
CA GLN A 58 -14.12 6.30 -0.59
C GLN A 58 -14.59 7.35 0.40
N THR A 59 -14.49 7.07 1.69
CA THR A 59 -14.74 8.10 2.71
C THR A 59 -13.76 9.27 2.57
N LEU A 60 -12.45 9.00 2.44
CA LEU A 60 -11.44 10.05 2.27
C LEU A 60 -11.64 10.87 0.99
N TRP A 61 -12.03 10.28 -0.14
CA TRP A 61 -12.20 11.00 -1.40
C TRP A 61 -13.37 12.01 -1.32
N ASN A 62 -14.34 11.76 -0.45
CA ASN A 62 -15.49 12.64 -0.20
C ASN A 62 -15.23 13.72 0.85
N THR A 63 -14.04 13.79 1.46
CA THR A 63 -13.66 14.90 2.34
C THR A 63 -13.03 16.05 1.57
N ASP A 64 -12.93 17.21 2.21
CA ASP A 64 -12.19 18.36 1.67
C ASP A 64 -10.70 18.03 1.49
N GLU A 65 -10.06 18.63 0.47
CA GLU A 65 -8.64 18.40 0.17
C GLU A 65 -7.70 18.78 1.33
N SER A 66 -8.07 19.79 2.14
CA SER A 66 -7.29 20.20 3.31
C SER A 66 -7.21 19.14 4.41
N GLU A 67 -8.15 18.18 4.41
CA GLU A 67 -8.18 17.08 5.38
C GLU A 67 -7.37 15.86 4.92
N LYS A 68 -6.87 15.87 3.68
CA LYS A 68 -6.16 14.74 3.08
C LYS A 68 -4.67 14.85 3.33
N HIS A 69 -4.12 13.91 4.09
CA HIS A 69 -2.67 13.76 4.20
C HIS A 69 -2.12 13.07 2.95
N ALA A 70 -1.50 13.86 2.07
CA ALA A 70 -0.97 13.40 0.80
C ALA A 70 0.48 13.85 0.56
N LEU A 71 1.27 12.98 -0.08
CA LEU A 71 2.58 13.32 -0.64
C LEU A 71 2.47 13.31 -2.16
N VAL A 72 2.80 14.43 -2.81
CA VAL A 72 2.82 14.57 -4.27
C VAL A 72 4.25 14.53 -4.78
N GLN A 73 4.49 13.74 -5.82
CA GLN A 73 5.77 13.66 -6.51
C GLN A 73 5.57 13.74 -8.02
N ASP A 74 6.32 14.64 -8.66
CA ASP A 74 6.35 14.80 -10.11
C ASP A 74 7.63 14.20 -10.70
N ASP A 75 7.48 13.50 -11.82
CA ASP A 75 8.56 12.94 -12.62
C ASP A 75 8.36 13.35 -14.09
N ARG A 76 9.43 13.85 -14.71
CA ARG A 76 9.43 14.31 -16.11
C ARG A 76 10.58 13.63 -16.84
N GLY A 77 10.24 12.77 -17.79
CA GLY A 77 11.23 12.01 -18.54
C GLY A 77 10.64 11.29 -19.74
N HIS A 78 11.48 11.04 -20.74
CA HIS A 78 11.14 10.24 -21.94
C HIS A 78 9.82 10.63 -22.63
N GLY A 79 9.53 11.94 -22.73
CA GLY A 79 8.32 12.46 -23.38
C GLY A 79 7.03 12.33 -22.56
N ARG A 80 7.15 12.07 -21.25
CA ARG A 80 6.02 11.87 -20.34
C ARG A 80 6.18 12.73 -19.09
N ILE A 81 5.03 13.10 -18.53
CA ILE A 81 4.91 13.67 -17.20
C ILE A 81 4.12 12.67 -16.37
N GLU A 82 4.67 12.22 -15.24
CA GLU A 82 3.99 11.35 -14.30
C GLU A 82 3.96 12.02 -12.93
N GLN A 83 2.75 12.30 -12.45
CA GLN A 83 2.50 12.76 -11.10
C GLN A 83 1.99 11.57 -10.28
N ARG A 84 2.56 11.38 -9.09
CA ARG A 84 2.14 10.34 -8.13
C ARG A 84 1.75 11.03 -6.84
N THR A 85 0.51 10.80 -6.41
CA THR A 85 0.01 11.26 -5.12
C THR A 85 -0.23 10.06 -4.23
N ALA A 86 0.46 10.00 -3.08
CA ALA A 86 0.28 8.96 -2.07
C ALA A 86 -0.53 9.50 -0.91
N TYR A 87 -1.68 8.89 -0.64
CA TYR A 87 -2.54 9.16 0.51
C TYR A 87 -2.32 8.07 1.56
N VAL A 88 -2.26 8.47 2.83
CA VAL A 88 -1.97 7.57 3.94
C VAL A 88 -3.02 7.77 5.04
N ILE A 89 -3.65 6.68 5.46
CA ILE A 89 -4.64 6.69 6.55
C ILE A 89 -4.38 5.53 7.52
N ASP A 90 -4.79 5.69 8.78
CA ASP A 90 -4.79 4.59 9.73
C ASP A 90 -5.77 3.50 9.32
N ALA A 91 -5.36 2.24 9.46
CA ALA A 91 -6.18 1.11 9.04
C ALA A 91 -7.32 0.86 10.04
N LYS A 92 -8.56 0.95 9.56
CA LYS A 92 -9.76 0.50 10.27
C LYS A 92 -10.25 -0.80 9.65
N LEU A 93 -10.17 -1.88 10.42
CA LEU A 93 -10.60 -3.21 10.02
C LEU A 93 -11.75 -3.66 10.91
N ASN A 94 -12.76 -4.30 10.32
CA ASN A 94 -13.77 -5.03 11.08
C ASN A 94 -13.14 -6.22 11.84
N LYS A 95 -13.93 -6.85 12.73
CA LYS A 95 -13.43 -7.92 13.60
C LYS A 95 -12.79 -9.07 12.82
N ASP A 96 -13.48 -9.61 11.82
CA ASP A 96 -13.02 -10.76 11.04
C ASP A 96 -11.72 -10.47 10.28
N LEU A 97 -11.62 -9.29 9.65
CA LEU A 97 -10.42 -8.88 8.93
C LEU A 97 -9.27 -8.59 9.90
N LYS A 98 -9.55 -8.05 11.09
CA LYS A 98 -8.53 -7.81 12.11
C LYS A 98 -7.99 -9.10 12.70
N GLU A 99 -8.81 -10.13 12.84
CA GLU A 99 -8.38 -11.48 13.23
C GLU A 99 -7.48 -12.11 12.16
N LYS A 100 -7.85 -11.98 10.87
CA LYS A 100 -7.04 -12.48 9.75
C LYS A 100 -5.76 -11.68 9.51
N TRP A 101 -5.81 -10.36 9.68
CA TRP A 101 -4.75 -9.40 9.36
C TRP A 101 -4.35 -8.53 10.57
N PRO A 102 -3.90 -9.13 11.68
CA PRO A 102 -3.69 -8.42 12.95
C PRO A 102 -2.56 -7.38 12.90
N HIS A 103 -1.68 -7.52 11.91
CA HIS A 103 -0.49 -6.68 11.76
C HIS A 103 -0.72 -5.45 10.88
N ILE A 104 -1.82 -5.34 10.15
CA ILE A 104 -2.05 -4.15 9.32
C ILE A 104 -2.29 -2.93 10.22
N LYS A 105 -1.56 -1.84 9.95
CA LYS A 105 -1.67 -0.58 10.70
C LYS A 105 -2.08 0.61 9.86
N THR A 106 -1.75 0.59 8.57
CA THR A 106 -1.91 1.75 7.71
C THR A 106 -2.37 1.29 6.33
N PHE A 107 -3.30 2.03 5.74
CA PHE A 107 -3.68 1.90 4.34
C PHE A 107 -3.07 3.02 3.52
N ILE A 108 -2.68 2.70 2.29
CA ILE A 108 -2.03 3.63 1.37
C ILE A 108 -2.72 3.52 0.02
N ALA A 109 -3.13 4.65 -0.55
CA ALA A 109 -3.58 4.75 -1.92
C ALA A 109 -2.59 5.58 -2.71
N VAL A 110 -2.07 5.03 -3.81
CA VAL A 110 -1.25 5.79 -4.76
C VAL A 110 -2.07 6.06 -6.00
N VAL A 111 -2.37 7.33 -6.24
CA VAL A 111 -3.01 7.83 -7.45
C VAL A 111 -1.91 8.27 -8.41
N ARG A 112 -1.89 7.70 -9.61
CA ARG A 112 -0.95 8.09 -10.67
C ARG A 112 -1.68 8.85 -11.76
N ASP A 113 -1.22 10.04 -12.10
CA ASP A 113 -1.65 10.83 -13.26
C ASP A 113 -0.50 10.87 -14.28
N ARG A 114 -0.66 10.13 -15.38
CA ARG A 114 0.32 10.09 -16.45
C ARG A 114 -0.17 10.86 -17.67
N ARG A 115 0.64 11.80 -18.15
CA ARG A 115 0.38 12.62 -19.33
C ARG A 115 1.44 12.39 -20.40
N LEU A 116 1.00 12.08 -21.61
CA LEU A 116 1.84 12.07 -22.80
C LEU A 116 1.93 13.48 -23.39
N ILE A 117 3.14 14.06 -23.44
CA ILE A 117 3.36 15.42 -23.93
C ILE A 117 2.85 15.56 -25.37
N ALA A 118 3.10 14.54 -26.21
CA ALA A 118 2.73 14.57 -27.63
C ALA A 118 1.26 14.24 -27.92
N LYS A 119 0.54 13.54 -27.02
CA LYS A 119 -0.77 12.94 -27.33
C LYS A 119 -1.93 13.43 -26.47
N LYS A 120 -1.71 14.33 -25.50
CA LYS A 120 -2.72 14.79 -24.52
C LYS A 120 -3.52 13.63 -23.87
N LYS A 121 -2.93 12.43 -23.77
CA LYS A 121 -3.56 11.26 -23.16
C LYS A 121 -3.29 11.26 -21.65
N ARG A 122 -4.35 11.08 -20.84
CA ARG A 122 -4.31 10.96 -19.38
C ARG A 122 -4.67 9.54 -18.96
N GLU A 123 -3.89 8.95 -18.06
CA GLU A 123 -4.19 7.64 -17.45
C GLU A 123 -4.19 7.81 -15.92
N LEU A 124 -5.30 7.44 -15.27
CA LEU A 124 -5.45 7.40 -13.82
C LEU A 124 -5.43 5.96 -13.34
N ARG A 125 -4.62 5.66 -12.32
CA ARG A 125 -4.56 4.33 -11.73
C ARG A 125 -4.41 4.43 -10.22
N ASN A 126 -5.28 3.75 -9.50
CA ASN A 126 -5.23 3.62 -8.05
C ASN A 126 -4.52 2.32 -7.70
N ILE A 127 -3.53 2.41 -6.83
CA ILE A 127 -2.84 1.26 -6.25
C ILE A 127 -3.10 1.30 -4.76
N LEU A 128 -3.87 0.33 -4.27
CA LEU A 128 -4.11 0.14 -2.84
C LEU A 128 -3.00 -0.74 -2.26
N LEU A 129 -2.40 -0.28 -1.18
CA LEU A 129 -1.42 -1.02 -0.39
C LEU A 129 -1.84 -0.99 1.07
N PHE A 130 -1.33 -1.94 1.84
CA PHE A 130 -1.23 -1.77 3.28
C PHE A 130 0.23 -1.74 3.71
N MET A 131 0.47 -1.07 4.83
CA MET A 131 1.75 -1.08 5.51
C MET A 131 1.62 -1.65 6.92
N TYR A 132 2.60 -2.49 7.27
CA TYR A 132 2.95 -2.81 8.64
C TYR A 132 4.34 -2.26 8.91
N ARG A 133 4.50 -1.54 10.02
CA ARG A 133 5.81 -1.17 10.57
C ARG A 133 5.76 -1.32 12.08
N LYS A 134 6.73 -2.04 12.65
CA LYS A 134 6.99 -1.95 14.09
C LYS A 134 7.68 -0.61 14.35
N ILE A 135 6.92 0.39 14.77
CA ILE A 135 7.48 1.69 15.14
C ILE A 135 8.17 1.51 16.49
N ASN A 136 9.49 1.38 16.51
CA ASN A 136 10.25 1.74 17.71
C ASN A 136 10.31 3.27 17.73
N ARG A 137 9.32 3.92 18.37
CA ARG A 137 9.49 5.32 18.74
C ARG A 137 10.62 5.33 19.76
N LYS A 138 11.73 6.00 19.43
CA LYS A 138 12.66 6.48 20.47
C LYS A 138 11.95 7.54 21.29
#